data_AF-A0A3G7TPN9-F1
#
_entry.id   AF-A0A3G7TPN9-F1
#
_cell.length_a   1.000
_cell.length_b   1.000
_cell.length_c   1.000
_cell.angle_alpha   90.00
_cell.angle_beta   90.00
_cell.angle_gamma   90.00
#
_symmetry.space_group_name_H-M   'P 1'
#
loop_
_entity.id
_entity.type
_entity.pdbx_description
1 polymer ?
#
loop_
_entity_poly.entity_id
_entity_poly.type
_entity_poly.pdbx_seq_one_letter_code
_entity_poly.pdbx_strand_id
1 'polypeptide(L)' 'MARAAGISATSVYKLWAANDLKPHLTRTFKLSNDPNFEAKFWDVIGLYLPPPDKALVLSCDEKSRRFL' A
#
# COMPACT_ATOMS: atom_id res chain seq x y z
N MET A 1 -11.47 -15.14 -11.13
CA MET A 1 -12.30 -15.38 -9.93
C MET A 1 -13.48 -16.32 -10.21
N ALA A 2 -14.44 -15.98 -11.08
CA ALA A 2 -15.63 -16.82 -11.34
C ALA A 2 -15.31 -18.28 -11.72
N ARG A 3 -14.46 -18.50 -12.73
CA ARG A 3 -14.01 -19.86 -13.12
C ARG A 3 -13.21 -20.58 -12.02
N ALA A 4 -12.37 -19.86 -11.28
CA ALA A 4 -11.56 -20.41 -10.21
C ALA A 4 -12.40 -20.83 -8.98
N ALA A 5 -13.48 -20.11 -8.72
CA ALA A 5 -14.40 -20.37 -7.60
C ALA A 5 -15.64 -21.19 -8.00
N GLY A 6 -15.78 -21.60 -9.28
CA GLY A 6 -16.91 -22.39 -9.77
C GLY A 6 -18.28 -21.70 -9.70
N ILE A 7 -18.33 -20.37 -9.57
CA ILE A 7 -19.56 -19.59 -9.43
C ILE A 7 -19.83 -18.69 -10.63
N SER A 8 -21.09 -18.29 -10.80
CA SER A 8 -21.49 -17.37 -11.88
C SER A 8 -20.76 -16.03 -11.78
N ALA A 9 -20.49 -15.41 -12.93
CA ALA A 9 -19.87 -14.07 -13.00
C ALA A 9 -20.70 -13.02 -12.24
N THR A 10 -22.03 -13.14 -12.29
CA THR A 10 -22.97 -12.27 -11.58
C THR A 10 -22.85 -12.40 -10.06
N SER A 11 -22.65 -13.63 -9.55
CA SER A 11 -22.42 -13.88 -8.13
C SER A 11 -21.12 -13.23 -7.65
N VAL A 12 -20.04 -13.33 -8.43
CA VAL A 12 -18.76 -12.66 -8.14
C VAL A 12 -18.93 -11.15 -8.12
N TYR A 13 -19.65 -10.58 -9.10
CA TYR A 13 -19.86 -9.13 -9.17
C TYR A 13 -20.63 -8.61 -7.95
N LYS A 14 -21.69 -9.29 -7.53
CA LYS A 14 -22.45 -8.94 -6.31
C LYS A 14 -21.58 -8.98 -5.07
N LEU A 15 -20.74 -10.01 -4.94
CA LEU A 15 -19.82 -10.14 -3.81
C LEU A 15 -18.79 -8.99 -3.78
N TRP A 16 -18.25 -8.63 -4.94
CA TRP A 16 -17.32 -7.51 -5.05
C TRP A 16 -17.98 -6.17 -4.70
N ALA A 17 -19.17 -5.90 -5.23
CA ALA A 17 -19.91 -4.68 -4.92
C ALA A 17 -20.26 -4.58 -3.43
N ALA A 18 -20.65 -5.69 -2.78
CA ALA A 18 -20.99 -5.71 -1.36
C ALA A 18 -19.79 -5.47 -0.44
N ASN A 19 -18.56 -5.75 -0.89
CA ASN A 19 -17.33 -5.60 -0.12
C ASN A 19 -16.47 -4.42 -0.61
N ASP A 20 -17.01 -3.56 -1.47
CA ASP A 20 -16.27 -2.46 -2.12
C ASP A 20 -14.96 -2.89 -2.82
N LEU A 21 -14.91 -4.16 -3.24
CA LEU A 21 -13.75 -4.73 -3.90
C LEU A 21 -13.71 -4.24 -5.35
N LYS A 22 -12.66 -3.51 -5.68
CA LYS A 22 -12.40 -3.00 -7.03
C LYS A 22 -11.20 -3.76 -7.59
N PRO A 23 -11.40 -4.96 -8.17
CA PRO A 23 -10.31 -5.80 -8.67
C PRO A 23 -9.56 -5.17 -9.85
N HIS A 24 -10.16 -4.17 -10.50
CA HIS A 24 -9.50 -3.35 -11.52
C HIS A 24 -8.59 -2.26 -10.91
N LEU A 25 -8.78 -1.92 -9.63
CA LEU A 25 -7.90 -1.03 -8.88
C LEU A 25 -6.82 -1.84 -8.16
N THR A 26 -5.92 -2.43 -8.94
CA THR A 26 -4.70 -2.99 -8.39
C THR A 26 -3.80 -1.84 -7.94
N ARG A 27 -3.84 -1.49 -6.66
CA ARG A 27 -2.87 -0.54 -6.09
C ARG A 27 -1.53 -1.24 -6.07
N THR A 28 -0.60 -0.79 -6.91
CA THR A 28 0.80 -1.19 -6.78
C THR A 28 1.34 -0.57 -5.50
N PHE A 29 1.55 -1.41 -4.49
CA PHE A 29 2.29 -0.98 -3.32
C PHE A 29 3.76 -0.94 -3.72
N LYS A 30 4.36 0.27 -3.72
CA LYS A 30 5.80 0.42 -3.93
C LYS A 30 6.50 -0.03 -2.66
N LEU A 31 6.83 -1.32 -2.60
CA LEU A 31 7.72 -1.87 -1.58
C LEU A 31 9.16 -1.78 -2.10
N SER A 32 10.09 -1.35 -1.24
CA SER A 32 11.51 -1.42 -1.57
C SER A 32 11.96 -2.88 -1.61
N ASN A 33 12.81 -3.25 -2.57
CA ASN A 33 13.46 -4.56 -2.61
C ASN A 33 14.73 -4.62 -1.72
N ASP A 34 14.93 -3.64 -0.85
CA ASP A 34 16.04 -3.61 0.09
C ASP A 34 15.92 -4.78 1.09
N PRO A 35 16.93 -5.67 1.20
CA PRO A 35 16.92 -6.77 2.16
C PRO A 35 16.73 -6.31 3.62
N ASN A 36 17.10 -5.07 3.93
CA ASN A 36 16.97 -4.46 5.26
C ASN A 36 15.77 -3.49 5.34
N PHE A 37 14.80 -3.59 4.43
CA PHE A 37 13.66 -2.67 4.38
C PHE A 37 12.90 -2.60 5.72
N GLU A 38 12.63 -3.74 6.34
CA GLU A 38 11.86 -3.80 7.58
C GLU A 38 12.55 -3.05 8.72
N ALA A 39 13.86 -3.26 8.91
CA ALA A 39 14.61 -2.56 9.95
C ALA A 39 14.58 -1.04 9.74
N LYS A 40 14.86 -0.59 8.51
CA LYS A 40 14.82 0.84 8.15
C LYS A 40 13.42 1.44 8.29
N PHE A 41 12.39 0.65 7.98
CA PHE A 41 11.00 1.08 8.12
C PHE A 41 10.68 1.37 9.59
N TRP A 42 11.07 0.47 10.50
CA TRP A 42 10.88 0.66 11.93
C TRP A 42 11.68 1.83 12.49
N ASP A 43 12.91 2.06 12.01
CA ASP A 43 13.71 3.21 12.41
C ASP A 43 12.99 4.54 12.08
N VAL A 44 12.41 4.64 10.88
CA VAL A 44 11.66 5.84 10.45
C VAL A 44 10.38 6.01 11.27
N ILE A 45 9.62 4.94 11.49
CA ILE A 45 8.41 4.96 12.34
C ILE A 45 8.76 5.33 13.78
N GLY A 46 9.92 4.90 14.27
CA GLY A 46 10.48 5.25 15.58
C GLY A 46 10.60 6.77 15.79
N LEU A 47 10.85 7.54 14.73
CA LEU A 47 10.90 9.00 14.80
C LEU A 47 9.54 9.65 15.05
N TYR A 48 8.43 8.94 14.80
CA TYR A 48 7.06 9.46 14.98
C TYR A 48 6.37 8.94 16.24
N LEU A 49 6.64 7.70 16.65
CA LEU A 49 5.96 7.07 17.79
C LEU A 49 6.70 7.34 19.13
N PRO A 50 7.99 6.98 19.27
CA PRO A 50 8.87 7.40 20.38
C PRO A 50 10.01 8.34 19.92
N PRO A 51 9.73 9.63 19.63
CA PRO A 51 10.76 10.54 19.17
C PRO A 51 11.83 10.79 20.25
N PRO A 52 13.12 10.89 19.89
CA PRO A 52 14.18 11.33 20.80
C PRO A 52 13.94 12.75 21.35
N ASP A 53 14.54 13.07 22.50
CA ASP A 53 14.42 14.40 23.10
C ASP A 53 14.87 15.50 22.13
N LYS A 54 13.97 16.47 21.90
CA LYS A 54 14.16 17.61 20.98
C LYS A 54 14.44 17.19 19.52
N ALA A 55 13.89 16.07 19.07
CA ALA A 55 14.04 15.62 17.68
C ALA A 55 13.37 16.58 16.67
N LEU A 56 14.09 16.88 15.59
CA LEU A 56 13.58 17.59 14.42
C LEU A 56 13.62 16.64 13.23
N VAL A 57 12.46 16.36 12.62
CA VAL A 57 12.36 15.50 11.43
C VAL A 57 12.15 16.37 10.20
N LEU A 58 13.10 16.33 9.26
CA LEU A 58 13.01 17.00 7.96
C LEU A 58 12.80 15.94 6.88
N SER A 59 11.77 16.11 6.06
CA SER A 59 11.46 15.21 4.93
C SER A 59 11.38 16.00 3.64
N CYS A 60 12.06 15.52 2.60
CA CYS A 60 12.00 16.08 1.26
C CYS A 60 11.65 14.94 0.29
N ASP A 61 10.58 15.10 -0.48
CA ASP A 61 10.19 14.16 -1.53
C ASP A 61 10.24 14.88 -2.87
N GLU A 62 11.03 14.36 -3.80
CA GLU A 62 11.05 14.86 -5.17
C GLU A 62 10.05 14.06 -6.00
N LYS A 63 8.88 14.65 -6.25
CA LYS A 63 7.90 14.07 -7.16
C LYS A 63 8.24 14.44 -8.61
N SER A 64 8.88 13.52 -9.33
CA SER A 64 9.01 13.64 -10.80
C SER A 64 7.61 13.63 -11.41
N ARG A 65 7.16 14.75 -12.00
CA ARG A 65 5.86 14.82 -12.69
C ARG A 65 5.90 13.90 -13.90
N ARG A 66 5.20 12.76 -13.83
CA ARG A 66 4.68 12.10 -15.02
C ARG A 66 3.25 12.56 -15.20
N PHE A 67 3.05 13.53 -16.09
CA PHE A 67 1.72 13.82 -16.62
C PHE A 67 1.33 12.63 -17.51
N LEU A 68 0.39 11.82 -17.02
CA LEU A 68 -0.54 11.03 -17.83
C LEU A 68 -1.89 11.11 -17.13
#